data_AF-A0A444ZNL3-F1
#
_entry.id   AF-A0A444ZNL3-F1
#
_cell.length_a   1.000
_cell.length_b   1.000
_cell.length_c   1.000
_cell.angle_alpha   90.00
_cell.angle_beta   90.00
_cell.angle_gamma   90.00
#
_symmetry.space_group_name_H-M   'P 1'
#
loop_
_entity.id
_entity.type
_entity.pdbx_description
1 polymer ?
#
loop_
_entity_poly.entity_id
_entity_poly.type
_entity_poly.pdbx_seq_one_letter_code
_entity_poly.pdbx_strand_id
1 'polypeptide(L)'
;MSSSSVKSYSSALDPLNKAWKTPLLFPTVKPISSLISLFLKAGLALSTVFFFSLLLRLSISHYGQPYNSTTTFNHMLHTQRTQHEPTNVGHIVFGIGGSAATWHTRRHYTELWWRPGVTRGFVWLDQNPSDTDPWPETSPPYKISDNTSSFKYTCPYGTRSAIRMARIVKESFELGLENVRWFVMGDDDTVFFPDNLATVLSKYDHNQMYYIGGNSESVEQDLVHFYTMAYGGGGIAISYPLAEELVTILDGCIDRYAHLFGSDQKIQSCISEIGVEITKEPGFHQVDIRGNPYGLLAAHPVAPLVSLHHLDYVDPIFPNMNRSDSIQKLVTAYKADPGRTLQKSFCYDPLRNWSVSVSWGYSVELYPSLVTTKVLEMAFGTFKTWSSWRSGPFTLNTRPVINDPCEMPLVYSLDSVGNAGFRETRSRYRKNLLRECQREEYKEALGVQHIDVLASRFTPEMWIKAPRRQCCEVMNDGGSRTKESFQVMIRECHRFESITRTLLKAWFNTKIHEIKFEDEKQTDSEFQAKLESNIEQLESSKSEIKDQASDQVQIQIYSSILELATVLVHPKHSKFQISNNNPANQEMKNLDLQLELPSLEPTDLDAGTRSLNDHNPNKWGIELAEEEDDIHGD
;
A
#
# COMPACT_ATOMS: atom_id res chain seq x y z
N MET A 1 -15.00 -72.12 3.70
CA MET A 1 -14.12 -72.88 4.62
C MET A 1 -12.81 -73.21 3.90
N SER A 2 -11.69 -72.86 4.53
CA SER A 2 -10.31 -73.30 4.26
C SER A 2 -9.53 -72.69 3.07
N SER A 3 -8.25 -72.41 3.37
CA SER A 3 -7.10 -72.17 2.47
C SER A 3 -7.11 -70.81 1.73
N SER A 4 -6.01 -70.14 1.43
CA SER A 4 -4.57 -70.42 1.53
C SER A 4 -3.78 -69.13 1.24
N SER A 5 -2.58 -69.03 1.83
CA SER A 5 -1.38 -68.24 1.49
C SER A 5 -1.48 -66.92 0.70
N VAL A 6 -0.94 -65.84 1.30
CA VAL A 6 -0.38 -64.70 0.57
C VAL A 6 1.14 -64.83 0.58
N LYS A 7 1.73 -64.98 -0.62
CA LYS A 7 3.17 -64.82 -0.89
C LYS A 7 3.43 -63.39 -1.35
N SER A 8 4.52 -62.81 -0.88
CA SER A 8 5.03 -61.51 -1.26
C SER A 8 5.52 -61.48 -2.72
N TYR A 9 5.27 -60.37 -3.42
CA TYR A 9 6.04 -59.97 -4.60
C TYR A 9 6.40 -58.49 -4.49
N SER A 10 7.69 -58.21 -4.73
CA SER A 10 8.31 -56.89 -4.81
C SER A 10 8.27 -56.31 -6.22
N SER A 11 8.41 -54.98 -6.34
CA SER A 11 9.10 -54.17 -7.37
C SER A 11 8.29 -52.88 -7.54
N ALA A 12 8.79 -51.66 -7.72
CA ALA A 12 10.09 -51.08 -8.05
C ALA A 12 9.96 -49.57 -7.63
N LEU A 13 10.92 -48.65 -7.62
CA LEU A 13 12.16 -48.41 -8.34
C LEU A 13 12.79 -47.19 -7.64
N ASP A 14 14.09 -47.22 -7.32
CA ASP A 14 14.90 -46.07 -6.89
C ASP A 14 16.29 -46.24 -7.51
N PRO A 15 16.81 -45.27 -8.28
CA PRO A 15 18.20 -45.34 -8.70
C PRO A 15 18.93 -44.05 -8.35
N LEU A 16 19.95 -44.16 -7.48
CA LEU A 16 21.29 -43.60 -7.69
C LEU A 16 22.11 -43.71 -6.40
N ASN A 17 22.87 -44.80 -6.24
CA ASN A 17 24.23 -44.67 -5.73
C ASN A 17 25.07 -45.95 -5.84
N LYS A 18 26.29 -45.75 -6.36
CA LYS A 18 27.51 -46.56 -6.21
C LYS A 18 27.65 -47.85 -7.02
N ALA A 19 28.57 -47.80 -7.97
CA ALA A 19 29.45 -48.93 -8.30
C ALA A 19 30.88 -48.43 -8.56
N TRP A 20 31.86 -49.05 -7.90
CA TRP A 20 33.30 -48.93 -8.12
C TRP A 20 33.81 -50.21 -8.80
N LYS A 21 34.85 -50.07 -9.66
CA LYS A 21 35.96 -51.04 -9.92
C LYS A 21 35.60 -52.35 -10.68
N THR A 22 36.26 -52.86 -11.73
CA THR A 22 37.62 -52.78 -12.33
C THR A 22 37.56 -53.35 -13.80
N PRO A 23 38.66 -53.78 -14.48
CA PRO A 23 39.28 -53.10 -15.63
C PRO A 23 39.17 -53.87 -16.97
N LEU A 24 39.21 -53.20 -18.11
CA LEU A 24 39.38 -53.88 -19.41
C LEU A 24 40.40 -53.16 -20.30
N LEU A 25 41.22 -53.99 -20.93
CA LEU A 25 42.46 -53.73 -21.65
C LEU A 25 42.29 -52.82 -22.88
N PHE A 26 43.28 -51.97 -23.10
CA PHE A 26 43.42 -51.13 -24.31
C PHE A 26 43.94 -51.93 -25.51
N PRO A 27 43.35 -51.78 -26.70
CA PRO A 27 44.09 -51.89 -27.94
C PRO A 27 44.47 -50.50 -28.45
N THR A 28 45.76 -50.32 -28.71
CA THR A 28 46.36 -49.15 -29.36
C THR A 28 45.87 -49.01 -30.80
N VAL A 29 45.26 -47.86 -31.15
CA VAL A 29 45.10 -47.41 -32.55
C VAL A 29 45.42 -45.92 -32.64
N LYS A 30 46.46 -45.57 -33.39
CA LYS A 30 46.71 -44.22 -33.95
C LYS A 30 46.35 -44.24 -35.45
N PRO A 31 46.04 -43.11 -36.13
CA PRO A 31 45.84 -41.75 -35.63
C PRO A 31 44.46 -41.17 -36.04
N ILE A 32 43.57 -40.92 -35.09
CA ILE A 32 42.27 -40.24 -35.31
C ILE A 32 42.45 -38.71 -35.51
N SER A 33 43.69 -38.19 -35.42
CA SER A 33 43.98 -36.76 -35.51
C SER A 33 43.71 -36.13 -36.87
N SER A 34 43.81 -36.88 -37.98
CA SER A 34 43.58 -36.32 -39.31
C SER A 34 42.09 -36.12 -39.61
N LEU A 35 41.23 -37.03 -39.16
CA LEU A 35 39.77 -36.93 -39.31
C LEU A 35 39.21 -35.80 -38.43
N ILE A 36 39.64 -35.71 -37.18
CA ILE A 36 39.23 -34.61 -36.29
C ILE A 36 39.69 -33.26 -36.84
N SER A 37 40.92 -33.18 -37.37
CA SER A 37 41.41 -31.95 -38.03
C SER A 37 40.58 -31.61 -39.27
N LEU A 38 40.16 -32.59 -40.06
CA LEU A 38 39.32 -32.37 -41.23
C LEU A 38 37.92 -31.89 -40.84
N PHE A 39 37.31 -32.48 -39.81
CA PHE A 39 35.99 -32.04 -39.30
C PHE A 39 36.04 -30.65 -38.67
N LEU A 40 37.11 -30.32 -37.94
CA LEU A 40 37.31 -28.97 -37.40
C LEU A 40 37.51 -27.93 -38.51
N LYS A 41 38.33 -28.24 -39.52
CA LYS A 41 38.54 -27.35 -40.68
C LYS A 41 37.28 -27.19 -41.52
N ALA A 42 36.53 -28.26 -41.73
CA ALA A 42 35.24 -28.22 -42.43
C ALA A 42 34.19 -27.43 -41.62
N GLY A 43 34.15 -27.62 -40.30
CA GLY A 43 33.28 -26.85 -39.41
C GLY A 43 33.60 -25.36 -39.40
N LEU A 44 34.89 -25.00 -39.36
CA LEU A 44 35.33 -23.59 -39.45
C LEU A 44 35.04 -22.99 -40.83
N ALA A 45 35.22 -23.76 -41.91
CA ALA A 45 34.90 -23.31 -43.25
C ALA A 45 33.38 -23.10 -43.43
N LEU A 46 32.56 -23.99 -42.90
CA LEU A 46 31.10 -23.85 -42.93
C LEU A 46 30.62 -22.68 -42.06
N SER A 47 31.21 -22.47 -40.89
CA SER A 47 30.85 -21.34 -40.02
C SER A 47 31.27 -20.00 -40.63
N THR A 48 32.44 -19.92 -41.26
CA THR A 48 32.89 -18.71 -41.96
C THR A 48 32.03 -18.43 -43.19
N VAL A 49 31.65 -19.44 -43.99
CA VAL A 49 30.72 -19.26 -45.10
C VAL A 49 29.34 -18.81 -44.60
N PHE A 50 28.85 -19.37 -43.49
CA PHE A 50 27.57 -18.94 -42.89
C PHE A 50 27.64 -17.50 -42.37
N PHE A 51 28.76 -17.12 -41.74
CA PHE A 51 28.97 -15.77 -41.23
C PHE A 51 29.11 -14.75 -42.35
N PHE A 52 29.87 -15.05 -43.40
CA PHE A 52 29.96 -14.21 -44.60
C PHE A 52 28.63 -14.17 -45.36
N SER A 53 27.88 -15.27 -45.45
CA SER A 53 26.53 -15.29 -46.01
C SER A 53 25.56 -14.41 -45.23
N LEU A 54 25.63 -14.42 -43.90
CA LEU A 54 24.83 -13.58 -43.03
C LEU A 54 25.22 -12.10 -43.18
N LEU A 55 26.52 -11.79 -43.19
CA LEU A 55 27.01 -10.44 -43.43
C LEU A 55 26.63 -9.93 -44.83
N LEU A 56 26.76 -10.75 -45.87
CA LEU A 56 26.37 -10.39 -47.22
C LEU A 56 24.85 -10.19 -47.33
N ARG A 57 24.04 -11.02 -46.65
CA ARG A 57 22.59 -10.81 -46.54
C ARG A 57 22.28 -9.50 -45.82
N LEU A 58 22.95 -9.19 -44.72
CA LEU A 58 22.77 -7.93 -44.00
C LEU A 58 23.22 -6.73 -44.84
N SER A 59 24.31 -6.83 -45.59
CA SER A 59 24.80 -5.78 -46.49
C SER A 59 23.89 -5.56 -47.71
N ILE A 60 23.34 -6.63 -48.29
CA ILE A 60 22.37 -6.55 -49.41
C ILE A 60 21.01 -6.06 -48.90
N SER A 61 20.58 -6.47 -47.70
CA SER A 61 19.41 -5.89 -47.01
C SER A 61 19.60 -4.41 -46.69
N HIS A 62 20.85 -3.93 -46.53
CA HIS A 62 21.13 -2.51 -46.29
C HIS A 62 21.18 -1.66 -47.56
N TYR A 63 21.37 -2.27 -48.74
CA TYR A 63 21.45 -1.57 -50.04
C TYR A 63 20.26 -1.83 -50.98
N GLY A 64 19.33 -2.71 -50.61
CA GLY A 64 18.24 -3.20 -51.46
C GLY A 64 16.82 -2.71 -51.15
N GLN A 65 16.65 -1.63 -50.37
CA GLN A 65 15.35 -0.99 -50.18
C GLN A 65 15.50 0.55 -50.16
N PRO A 66 14.80 1.30 -51.03
CA PRO A 66 14.52 2.69 -50.74
C PRO A 66 13.68 2.69 -49.46
N TYR A 67 14.28 3.26 -48.43
CA TYR A 67 13.80 3.34 -47.06
C TYR A 67 12.45 4.09 -47.03
N ASN A 68 11.34 3.38 -47.20
CA ASN A 68 10.01 3.82 -46.75
C ASN A 68 9.89 3.69 -45.21
N SER A 69 10.99 3.90 -44.48
CA SER A 69 11.00 3.86 -43.03
C SER A 69 10.45 5.13 -42.42
N THR A 70 10.11 6.15 -43.22
CA THR A 70 9.17 7.15 -42.76
C THR A 70 7.85 6.46 -42.42
N THR A 71 7.35 5.47 -43.15
CA THR A 71 6.01 4.94 -42.85
C THR A 71 5.98 4.03 -41.61
N THR A 72 7.01 3.19 -41.35
CA THR A 72 7.02 2.29 -40.19
C THR A 72 7.59 2.95 -38.92
N PHE A 73 8.58 3.85 -39.07
CA PHE A 73 9.02 4.69 -37.96
C PHE A 73 8.00 5.79 -37.66
N ASN A 74 7.30 6.35 -38.66
CA ASN A 74 6.12 7.18 -38.39
C ASN A 74 4.94 6.37 -37.89
N HIS A 75 4.79 5.07 -38.17
CA HIS A 75 3.73 4.27 -37.53
C HIS A 75 4.08 3.96 -36.07
N MET A 76 5.35 3.68 -35.74
CA MET A 76 5.83 3.54 -34.36
C MET A 76 5.89 4.87 -33.60
N LEU A 77 6.22 5.98 -34.27
CA LEU A 77 6.14 7.35 -33.74
C LEU A 77 4.70 7.90 -33.77
N HIS A 78 3.79 7.41 -34.63
CA HIS A 78 2.36 7.73 -34.56
C HIS A 78 1.71 7.01 -33.40
N THR A 79 2.06 5.75 -33.15
CA THR A 79 1.63 5.05 -31.93
C THR A 79 2.25 5.63 -30.67
N GLN A 80 3.36 6.39 -30.76
CA GLN A 80 3.91 7.17 -29.65
C GLN A 80 3.55 8.66 -29.66
N ARG A 81 2.61 9.10 -30.52
CA ARG A 81 2.20 10.51 -30.57
C ARG A 81 0.78 10.76 -31.06
N THR A 82 -0.13 9.83 -30.88
CA THR A 82 -1.47 10.27 -30.49
C THR A 82 -1.28 10.89 -29.10
N GLN A 83 -1.39 12.21 -29.01
CA GLN A 83 -1.67 12.84 -27.73
C GLN A 83 -3.06 12.37 -27.32
N HIS A 84 -3.18 11.14 -26.83
CA HIS A 84 -4.39 10.70 -26.17
C HIS A 84 -4.53 11.60 -24.96
N GLU A 85 -5.62 12.35 -24.94
CA GLU A 85 -6.03 13.14 -23.80
C GLU A 85 -5.88 12.28 -22.53
N PRO A 86 -5.24 12.76 -21.46
CA PRO A 86 -5.11 12.00 -20.23
C PRO A 86 -6.48 11.49 -19.74
N THR A 87 -6.53 10.28 -19.19
CA THR A 87 -7.76 9.77 -18.58
C THR A 87 -8.23 10.73 -17.50
N ASN A 88 -9.49 11.12 -17.59
CA ASN A 88 -10.17 12.00 -16.64
C ASN A 88 -11.55 11.39 -16.28
N VAL A 89 -12.25 12.00 -15.33
CA VAL A 89 -13.52 11.48 -14.80
C VAL A 89 -14.60 11.30 -15.89
N GLY A 90 -14.58 12.10 -16.96
CA GLY A 90 -15.53 11.98 -18.07
C GLY A 90 -15.37 10.71 -18.93
N HIS A 91 -14.25 10.00 -18.77
CA HIS A 91 -13.97 8.73 -19.43
C HIS A 91 -14.42 7.50 -18.62
N ILE A 92 -14.91 7.71 -17.40
CA ILE A 92 -15.27 6.65 -16.44
C ILE A 92 -16.80 6.55 -16.36
N VAL A 93 -17.33 5.34 -16.52
CA VAL A 93 -18.75 5.05 -16.29
C VAL A 93 -18.91 4.31 -14.98
N PHE A 94 -19.62 4.91 -14.02
CA PHE A 94 -19.95 4.27 -12.76
C PHE A 94 -21.20 3.38 -12.90
N GLY A 95 -21.08 2.10 -12.58
CA GLY A 95 -22.20 1.18 -12.42
C GLY A 95 -22.38 0.88 -10.93
N ILE A 96 -23.37 1.53 -10.31
CA ILE A 96 -23.59 1.46 -8.86
C ILE A 96 -24.66 0.40 -8.58
N GLY A 97 -24.31 -0.64 -7.82
CA GLY A 97 -25.27 -1.63 -7.34
C GLY A 97 -26.13 -1.05 -6.24
N GLY A 98 -27.45 -1.07 -6.39
CA GLY A 98 -28.37 -0.60 -5.36
C GLY A 98 -29.67 -1.40 -5.33
N SER A 99 -30.50 -1.17 -4.31
CA SER A 99 -31.86 -1.71 -4.23
C SER A 99 -32.86 -0.57 -4.08
N ALA A 100 -34.02 -0.67 -4.73
CA ALA A 100 -35.09 0.30 -4.58
C ALA A 100 -35.57 0.41 -3.12
N ALA A 101 -35.48 -0.69 -2.36
CA ALA A 101 -35.88 -0.75 -0.97
C ALA A 101 -34.93 0.05 -0.06
N THR A 102 -33.62 -0.07 -0.25
CA THR A 102 -32.59 0.53 0.63
C THR A 102 -32.04 1.85 0.12
N TRP A 103 -32.33 2.23 -1.12
CA TRP A 103 -31.77 3.44 -1.74
C TRP A 103 -31.96 4.70 -0.87
N HIS A 104 -33.16 4.89 -0.32
CA HIS A 104 -33.48 6.07 0.48
C HIS A 104 -32.63 6.21 1.75
N THR A 105 -32.19 5.10 2.34
CA THR A 105 -31.31 5.11 3.52
C THR A 105 -29.84 5.20 3.16
N ARG A 106 -29.42 4.66 2.01
CA ARG A 106 -27.99 4.57 1.63
C ARG A 106 -27.48 5.64 0.69
N ARG A 107 -28.35 6.27 -0.12
CA ARG A 107 -27.96 7.24 -1.17
C ARG A 107 -27.05 8.36 -0.69
N HIS A 108 -27.12 8.72 0.59
CA HIS A 108 -26.31 9.77 1.16
C HIS A 108 -24.82 9.53 0.98
N TYR A 109 -24.33 8.28 0.97
CA TYR A 109 -22.92 7.97 0.67
C TYR A 109 -22.57 8.29 -0.79
N THR A 110 -23.41 7.87 -1.72
CA THR A 110 -23.24 8.15 -3.15
C THR A 110 -23.31 9.66 -3.45
N GLU A 111 -24.22 10.38 -2.80
CA GLU A 111 -24.42 11.83 -2.98
C GLU A 111 -23.23 12.67 -2.48
N LEU A 112 -22.34 12.14 -1.62
CA LEU A 112 -21.15 12.86 -1.16
C LEU A 112 -20.13 13.11 -2.27
N TRP A 113 -20.03 12.18 -3.22
CA TRP A 113 -18.98 12.18 -4.26
C TRP A 113 -19.52 12.33 -5.67
N TRP A 114 -20.80 12.02 -5.90
CA TRP A 114 -21.45 12.22 -7.20
C TRP A 114 -21.45 13.71 -7.57
N ARG A 115 -21.13 14.01 -8.83
CA ARG A 115 -21.08 15.38 -9.36
C ARG A 115 -21.97 15.47 -10.61
N PRO A 116 -23.22 15.94 -10.48
CA PRO A 116 -24.12 16.09 -11.63
C PRO A 116 -23.47 16.86 -12.77
N GLY A 117 -23.54 16.30 -13.99
CA GLY A 117 -22.92 16.89 -15.19
C GLY A 117 -21.41 16.73 -15.31
N VAL A 118 -20.73 16.12 -14.32
CA VAL A 118 -19.29 15.85 -14.35
C VAL A 118 -19.02 14.34 -14.30
N THR A 119 -19.64 13.63 -13.36
CA THR A 119 -19.63 12.15 -13.32
C THR A 119 -20.73 11.60 -14.22
N ARG A 120 -20.53 10.39 -14.75
CA ARG A 120 -21.47 9.68 -15.62
C ARG A 120 -21.58 8.23 -15.17
N GLY A 121 -22.76 7.63 -15.30
CA GLY A 121 -23.05 6.33 -14.70
C GLY A 121 -24.49 6.22 -14.25
N PHE A 122 -24.84 5.07 -13.69
CA PHE A 122 -26.19 4.75 -13.25
C PHE A 122 -26.18 3.95 -11.96
N VAL A 123 -27.23 4.16 -11.14
CA VAL A 123 -27.62 3.21 -10.09
C VAL A 123 -28.46 2.11 -10.72
N TRP A 124 -28.04 0.86 -10.60
CA TRP A 124 -28.73 -0.31 -11.13
C TRP A 124 -29.60 -0.93 -10.03
N LEU A 125 -30.89 -0.66 -10.12
CA LEU A 125 -31.91 -1.13 -9.19
C LEU A 125 -32.48 -2.48 -9.62
N ASP A 126 -33.03 -3.19 -8.65
CA ASP A 126 -33.78 -4.44 -8.81
C ASP A 126 -35.21 -4.22 -9.34
N GLN A 127 -35.80 -3.07 -9.02
CA GLN A 127 -37.14 -2.67 -9.45
C GLN A 127 -37.29 -1.15 -9.49
N ASN A 128 -38.41 -0.66 -10.03
CA ASN A 128 -38.70 0.77 -10.00
C ASN A 128 -38.77 1.28 -8.55
N PRO A 129 -38.17 2.45 -8.25
CA PRO A 129 -38.37 3.12 -6.97
C PRO A 129 -39.83 3.57 -6.85
N SER A 130 -40.29 3.81 -5.61
CA SER A 130 -41.67 4.26 -5.35
C SER A 130 -42.01 5.52 -6.13
N ASP A 131 -43.20 5.56 -6.75
CA ASP A 131 -43.74 6.73 -7.45
C ASP A 131 -44.08 7.90 -6.51
N THR A 132 -44.02 7.69 -5.19
CA THR A 132 -44.38 8.69 -4.18
C THR A 132 -43.36 9.80 -4.05
N ASP A 133 -42.07 9.51 -4.30
CA ASP A 133 -40.98 10.44 -4.09
C ASP A 133 -40.16 10.64 -5.38
N PRO A 134 -39.91 11.89 -5.81
CA PRO A 134 -39.11 12.14 -6.99
C PRO A 134 -37.67 11.66 -6.78
N TRP A 135 -37.06 11.13 -7.84
CA TRP A 135 -35.65 10.78 -7.83
C TRP A 135 -34.80 12.04 -7.55
N PRO A 136 -33.90 12.02 -6.54
CA PRO A 136 -33.15 13.23 -6.17
C PRO A 136 -32.23 13.71 -7.31
N GLU A 137 -32.23 15.01 -7.58
CA GLU A 137 -31.32 15.61 -8.58
C GLU A 137 -29.83 15.50 -8.18
N THR A 138 -29.57 15.35 -6.88
CA THR A 138 -28.24 15.13 -6.30
C THR A 138 -27.73 13.71 -6.50
N SER A 139 -28.62 12.77 -6.81
CA SER A 139 -28.30 11.36 -7.02
C SER A 139 -27.94 11.06 -8.49
N PRO A 140 -27.13 10.01 -8.77
CA PRO A 140 -26.94 9.52 -10.13
C PRO A 140 -28.27 9.07 -10.73
N PRO A 141 -28.47 9.14 -12.06
CA PRO A 141 -29.67 8.57 -12.68
C PRO A 141 -29.73 7.05 -12.43
N TYR A 142 -30.92 6.45 -12.46
CA TYR A 142 -31.07 5.01 -12.25
C TYR A 142 -31.43 4.25 -13.54
N LYS A 143 -31.18 2.94 -13.51
CA LYS A 143 -31.63 1.92 -14.47
C LYS A 143 -32.19 0.73 -13.71
N ILE A 144 -33.11 0.00 -14.33
CA ILE A 144 -33.62 -1.27 -13.79
C ILE A 144 -32.83 -2.39 -14.43
N SER A 145 -32.32 -3.29 -13.60
CA SER A 145 -31.56 -4.45 -14.06
C SER A 145 -32.47 -5.40 -14.83
N ASP A 146 -31.93 -6.01 -15.88
CA ASP A 146 -32.67 -7.00 -16.67
C ASP A 146 -33.07 -8.24 -15.86
N ASN A 147 -34.09 -8.96 -16.32
CA ASN A 147 -34.58 -10.17 -15.65
C ASN A 147 -33.51 -11.28 -15.60
N THR A 148 -33.21 -11.75 -14.39
CA THR A 148 -32.22 -12.81 -14.13
C THR A 148 -32.84 -14.16 -13.73
N SER A 149 -34.14 -14.36 -13.92
CA SER A 149 -34.84 -15.58 -13.49
C SER A 149 -34.36 -16.87 -14.18
N SER A 150 -33.80 -16.77 -15.38
CA SER A 150 -33.25 -17.91 -16.13
C SER A 150 -31.91 -18.43 -15.60
N PHE A 151 -31.18 -17.62 -14.82
CA PHE A 151 -29.84 -17.96 -14.34
C PHE A 151 -29.88 -18.92 -13.16
N LYS A 152 -28.90 -19.82 -13.10
CA LYS A 152 -28.69 -20.71 -11.96
C LYS A 152 -28.05 -19.95 -10.81
N TYR A 153 -28.54 -20.22 -9.60
CA TYR A 153 -27.89 -19.81 -8.36
C TYR A 153 -28.04 -20.95 -7.35
N THR A 154 -26.92 -21.46 -6.87
CA THR A 154 -26.84 -22.69 -6.07
C THR A 154 -26.04 -22.52 -4.78
N CYS A 155 -25.55 -21.29 -4.49
CA CYS A 155 -24.95 -20.98 -3.20
C CYS A 155 -26.06 -21.02 -2.12
N PRO A 156 -25.95 -21.87 -1.08
CA PRO A 156 -27.02 -22.05 -0.11
C PRO A 156 -27.08 -20.94 0.96
N TYR A 157 -26.06 -20.08 1.05
CA TYR A 157 -25.91 -19.04 2.08
C TYR A 157 -25.76 -17.63 1.48
N GLY A 158 -26.05 -17.43 0.19
CA GLY A 158 -26.02 -16.12 -0.45
C GLY A 158 -27.33 -15.77 -1.15
N THR A 159 -27.42 -14.56 -1.68
CA THR A 159 -28.63 -14.02 -2.30
C THR A 159 -28.55 -14.03 -3.83
N ARG A 160 -29.70 -14.20 -4.49
CA ARG A 160 -29.77 -14.18 -5.96
C ARG A 160 -29.47 -12.79 -6.55
N SER A 161 -29.45 -11.73 -5.74
CA SER A 161 -29.07 -10.38 -6.16
C SER A 161 -27.64 -10.35 -6.73
N ALA A 162 -26.76 -11.26 -6.31
CA ALA A 162 -25.42 -11.42 -6.87
C ALA A 162 -25.39 -11.59 -8.40
N ILE A 163 -26.42 -12.17 -9.02
CA ILE A 163 -26.50 -12.34 -10.48
C ILE A 163 -26.68 -10.98 -11.17
N ARG A 164 -27.65 -10.17 -10.72
CA ARG A 164 -27.90 -8.84 -11.31
C ARG A 164 -26.71 -7.91 -11.09
N MET A 165 -26.07 -7.98 -9.92
CA MET A 165 -24.88 -7.19 -9.62
C MET A 165 -23.70 -7.57 -10.51
N ALA A 166 -23.47 -8.86 -10.76
CA ALA A 166 -22.44 -9.29 -11.72
C ALA A 166 -22.74 -8.84 -13.16
N ARG A 167 -24.00 -8.61 -13.52
CA ARG A 167 -24.39 -8.15 -14.87
C ARG A 167 -24.30 -6.64 -15.06
N ILE A 168 -24.07 -5.84 -14.02
CA ILE A 168 -23.96 -4.37 -14.12
C ILE A 168 -22.95 -3.92 -15.18
N VAL A 169 -21.76 -4.55 -15.24
CA VAL A 169 -20.74 -4.19 -16.26
C VAL A 169 -21.26 -4.42 -17.68
N LYS A 170 -21.99 -5.51 -17.89
CA LYS A 170 -22.59 -5.85 -19.17
C LYS A 170 -23.70 -4.88 -19.54
N GLU A 171 -24.63 -4.66 -18.63
CA GLU A 171 -25.77 -3.77 -18.88
C GLU A 171 -25.28 -2.33 -19.08
N SER A 172 -24.22 -1.90 -18.39
CA SER A 172 -23.57 -0.60 -18.59
C SER A 172 -22.85 -0.49 -19.93
N PHE A 173 -22.19 -1.56 -20.40
CA PHE A 173 -21.53 -1.62 -21.69
C PHE A 173 -22.53 -1.53 -22.85
N GLU A 174 -23.64 -2.26 -22.74
CA GLU A 174 -24.70 -2.33 -23.75
C GLU A 174 -25.47 -1.01 -23.95
N LEU A 175 -25.33 -0.05 -23.03
CA LEU A 175 -25.82 1.32 -23.25
C LEU A 175 -25.12 2.05 -24.39
N GLY A 176 -23.95 1.58 -24.85
CA GLY A 176 -23.26 2.14 -26.00
C GLY A 176 -22.80 3.58 -25.81
N LEU A 177 -22.47 3.99 -24.58
CA LEU A 177 -22.05 5.35 -24.29
C LEU A 177 -20.71 5.66 -24.98
N GLU A 178 -20.58 6.86 -25.55
CA GLU A 178 -19.39 7.27 -26.28
C GLU A 178 -18.20 7.59 -25.36
N ASN A 179 -16.99 7.49 -25.91
CA ASN A 179 -15.73 7.87 -25.25
C ASN A 179 -15.53 7.28 -23.84
N VAL A 180 -15.93 6.01 -23.64
CA VAL A 180 -15.66 5.27 -22.40
C VAL A 180 -14.28 4.65 -22.48
N ARG A 181 -13.52 4.75 -21.37
CA ARG A 181 -12.25 4.04 -21.20
C ARG A 181 -12.32 3.00 -20.08
N TRP A 182 -13.14 3.27 -19.07
CA TRP A 182 -13.24 2.46 -17.87
C TRP A 182 -14.69 2.32 -17.42
N PHE A 183 -15.09 1.10 -17.08
CA PHE A 183 -16.30 0.80 -16.34
C PHE A 183 -15.90 0.56 -14.88
N VAL A 184 -16.48 1.33 -13.96
CA VAL A 184 -16.20 1.24 -12.54
C VAL A 184 -17.45 0.79 -11.81
N MET A 185 -17.39 -0.38 -11.19
CA MET A 185 -18.46 -0.92 -10.36
C MET A 185 -18.21 -0.59 -8.89
N GLY A 186 -19.28 -0.43 -8.12
CA GLY A 186 -19.28 -0.28 -6.67
C GLY A 186 -20.70 -0.33 -6.13
N ASP A 187 -20.86 -0.32 -4.81
CA ASP A 187 -22.17 -0.44 -4.15
C ASP A 187 -22.73 0.94 -3.76
N ASP A 188 -24.02 1.00 -3.41
CA ASP A 188 -24.73 2.24 -3.06
C ASP A 188 -24.22 2.94 -1.78
N ASP A 189 -23.48 2.22 -0.96
CA ASP A 189 -22.77 2.68 0.24
C ASP A 189 -21.24 2.85 0.02
N THR A 190 -20.78 2.81 -1.22
CA THR A 190 -19.39 3.08 -1.58
C THR A 190 -19.15 4.58 -1.77
N VAL A 191 -18.14 5.11 -1.11
CA VAL A 191 -17.69 6.50 -1.24
C VAL A 191 -16.44 6.54 -2.11
N PHE A 192 -16.61 6.95 -3.38
CA PHE A 192 -15.49 7.13 -4.29
C PHE A 192 -14.82 8.50 -4.13
N PHE A 193 -13.56 8.58 -4.55
CA PHE A 193 -12.77 9.80 -4.68
C PHE A 193 -12.40 10.02 -6.15
N PRO A 194 -13.30 10.58 -6.99
CA PRO A 194 -13.24 10.45 -8.45
C PRO A 194 -11.99 11.04 -9.12
N ASP A 195 -11.45 12.13 -8.59
CA ASP A 195 -10.25 12.75 -9.16
C ASP A 195 -9.00 11.89 -8.88
N ASN A 196 -8.96 11.25 -7.70
CA ASN A 196 -7.94 10.27 -7.35
C ASN A 196 -8.08 8.99 -8.19
N LEU A 197 -9.30 8.48 -8.35
CA LEU A 197 -9.59 7.35 -9.22
C LEU A 197 -9.13 7.60 -10.66
N ALA A 198 -9.48 8.77 -11.23
CA ALA A 198 -9.03 9.14 -12.58
C ALA A 198 -7.51 9.23 -12.68
N THR A 199 -6.84 9.77 -11.65
CA THR A 199 -5.38 9.81 -11.57
C THR A 199 -4.79 8.40 -11.56
N VAL A 200 -5.35 7.47 -10.77
CA VAL A 200 -4.92 6.07 -10.73
C VAL A 200 -5.08 5.40 -12.08
N LEU A 201 -6.26 5.51 -12.70
CA LEU A 201 -6.56 4.90 -14.00
C LEU A 201 -5.75 5.52 -15.15
N SER A 202 -5.27 6.76 -14.99
CA SER A 202 -4.39 7.41 -15.98
C SER A 202 -2.98 6.78 -16.07
N LYS A 203 -2.59 5.95 -15.10
CA LYS A 203 -1.33 5.20 -15.11
C LYS A 203 -1.32 4.07 -16.15
N TYR A 204 -2.50 3.62 -16.57
CA TYR A 204 -2.70 2.43 -17.38
C TYR A 204 -3.12 2.79 -18.81
N ASP A 205 -2.59 2.05 -19.79
CA ASP A 205 -3.06 2.18 -21.17
C ASP A 205 -4.46 1.57 -21.29
N HIS A 206 -5.47 2.43 -21.32
CA HIS A 206 -6.88 2.04 -21.42
C HIS A 206 -7.24 1.20 -22.66
N ASN A 207 -6.33 1.06 -23.63
CA ASN A 207 -6.49 0.17 -24.78
C ASN A 207 -6.00 -1.26 -24.53
N GLN A 208 -5.49 -1.56 -23.33
CA GLN A 208 -5.17 -2.92 -22.88
C GLN A 208 -6.22 -3.44 -21.92
N MET A 209 -6.27 -4.76 -21.75
CA MET A 209 -7.18 -5.42 -20.81
C MET A 209 -6.66 -5.30 -19.38
N TYR A 210 -7.35 -4.51 -18.56
CA TYR A 210 -7.07 -4.31 -17.14
C TYR A 210 -8.30 -4.57 -16.28
N TYR A 211 -8.08 -5.35 -15.22
CA TYR A 211 -8.98 -5.56 -14.09
C TYR A 211 -8.30 -4.99 -12.84
N ILE A 212 -8.80 -3.88 -12.30
CA ILE A 212 -8.14 -3.12 -11.24
C ILE A 212 -9.06 -3.03 -10.01
N GLY A 213 -8.50 -3.18 -8.81
CA GLY A 213 -9.21 -2.95 -7.56
C GLY A 213 -8.37 -3.32 -6.34
N GLY A 214 -9.04 -3.60 -5.22
CA GLY A 214 -8.41 -3.93 -3.93
C GLY A 214 -8.93 -5.24 -3.33
N ASN A 215 -8.15 -5.79 -2.41
CA ASN A 215 -8.55 -6.92 -1.56
C ASN A 215 -9.22 -6.41 -0.27
N SER A 216 -9.78 -7.34 0.48
CA SER A 216 -10.23 -7.08 1.84
C SER A 216 -9.05 -6.77 2.78
N GLU A 217 -9.28 -5.91 3.77
CA GLU A 217 -8.32 -5.70 4.86
C GLU A 217 -8.23 -6.93 5.79
N SER A 218 -9.29 -7.74 5.83
CA SER A 218 -9.39 -8.95 6.65
C SER A 218 -8.95 -10.18 5.86
N VAL A 219 -7.90 -10.86 6.34
CA VAL A 219 -7.35 -12.07 5.69
C VAL A 219 -8.39 -13.19 5.57
N GLU A 220 -9.30 -13.30 6.53
CA GLU A 220 -10.35 -14.33 6.49
C GLU A 220 -11.30 -14.17 5.30
N GLN A 221 -11.54 -12.94 4.84
CA GLN A 221 -12.32 -12.68 3.63
C GLN A 221 -11.57 -13.16 2.40
N ASP A 222 -10.28 -12.84 2.26
CA ASP A 222 -9.49 -13.25 1.10
C ASP A 222 -9.29 -14.77 1.01
N LEU A 223 -9.23 -15.45 2.16
CA LEU A 223 -9.15 -16.92 2.24
C LEU A 223 -10.44 -17.62 1.81
N VAL A 224 -11.59 -17.01 2.13
CA VAL A 224 -12.91 -17.55 1.75
C VAL A 224 -13.25 -17.22 0.30
N HIS A 225 -12.92 -16.00 -0.15
CA HIS A 225 -13.29 -15.52 -1.46
C HIS A 225 -12.15 -15.72 -2.46
N PHE A 226 -11.23 -14.77 -2.60
CA PHE A 226 -10.00 -14.98 -3.37
C PHE A 226 -8.99 -13.84 -3.23
N TYR A 227 -7.70 -14.16 -3.10
CA TYR A 227 -6.63 -13.16 -3.11
C TYR A 227 -6.41 -12.45 -4.45
N THR A 228 -6.94 -12.97 -5.56
CA THR A 228 -6.82 -12.32 -6.87
C THR A 228 -8.16 -11.77 -7.38
N MET A 229 -9.08 -11.49 -6.45
CA MET A 229 -10.35 -10.82 -6.70
C MET A 229 -10.28 -9.37 -6.22
N ALA A 230 -10.86 -8.47 -7.01
CA ALA A 230 -11.20 -7.12 -6.59
C ALA A 230 -12.57 -7.19 -5.93
N TYR A 231 -12.67 -6.72 -4.69
CA TYR A 231 -13.92 -6.74 -3.94
C TYR A 231 -14.89 -5.70 -4.49
N GLY A 232 -16.16 -6.09 -4.63
CA GLY A 232 -17.20 -5.31 -5.32
C GLY A 232 -17.37 -3.91 -4.76
N GLY A 233 -17.74 -3.81 -3.48
CA GLY A 233 -17.98 -2.51 -2.84
C GLY A 233 -16.71 -1.67 -2.63
N GLY A 234 -15.55 -2.30 -2.50
CA GLY A 234 -14.25 -1.64 -2.51
C GLY A 234 -13.99 -0.96 -3.85
N GLY A 235 -14.67 -1.38 -4.91
CA GLY A 235 -14.65 -0.78 -6.24
C GLY A 235 -13.84 -1.62 -7.21
N ILE A 236 -14.39 -1.82 -8.39
CA ILE A 236 -13.79 -2.59 -9.49
C ILE A 236 -13.71 -1.73 -10.73
N ALA A 237 -12.51 -1.51 -11.29
CA ALA A 237 -12.34 -0.84 -12.58
C ALA A 237 -11.95 -1.84 -13.68
N ILE A 238 -12.73 -1.86 -14.76
CA ILE A 238 -12.55 -2.71 -15.93
C ILE A 238 -12.32 -1.81 -17.14
N SER A 239 -11.17 -1.98 -17.81
CA SER A 239 -10.85 -1.25 -19.06
C SER A 239 -11.85 -1.61 -20.18
N TYR A 240 -12.08 -0.69 -21.11
CA TYR A 240 -12.99 -0.92 -22.23
C TYR A 240 -12.76 -2.23 -23.02
N PRO A 241 -11.52 -2.60 -23.43
CA PRO A 241 -11.29 -3.86 -24.16
C PRO A 241 -11.59 -5.10 -23.32
N LEU A 242 -11.32 -5.07 -22.02
CA LEU A 242 -11.69 -6.18 -21.14
C LEU A 242 -13.20 -6.29 -20.98
N ALA A 243 -13.91 -5.15 -20.88
CA ALA A 243 -15.37 -5.17 -20.83
C ALA A 243 -15.95 -5.77 -22.11
N GLU A 244 -15.44 -5.38 -23.28
CA GLU A 244 -15.86 -5.92 -24.58
C GLU A 244 -15.74 -7.44 -24.65
N GLU A 245 -14.61 -8.02 -24.22
CA GLU A 245 -14.45 -9.48 -24.16
C GLU A 245 -15.37 -10.11 -23.10
N LEU A 246 -15.43 -9.53 -21.90
CA LEU A 246 -16.19 -10.05 -20.77
C LEU A 246 -17.67 -10.18 -21.08
N VAL A 247 -18.30 -9.18 -21.70
CA VAL A 247 -19.75 -9.20 -21.97
C VAL A 247 -20.17 -10.31 -22.92
N THR A 248 -19.27 -10.80 -23.78
CA THR A 248 -19.55 -11.90 -24.72
C THR A 248 -19.71 -13.25 -24.01
N ILE A 249 -19.02 -13.45 -22.89
CA ILE A 249 -19.01 -14.71 -22.14
C ILE A 249 -19.81 -14.65 -20.84
N LEU A 250 -20.11 -13.45 -20.33
CA LEU A 250 -20.54 -13.21 -18.95
C LEU A 250 -21.76 -14.05 -18.54
N ASP A 251 -22.82 -14.08 -19.34
CA ASP A 251 -24.06 -14.76 -18.93
C ASP A 251 -23.85 -16.28 -18.77
N GLY A 252 -23.18 -16.91 -19.75
CA GLY A 252 -22.85 -18.33 -19.68
C GLY A 252 -21.83 -18.63 -18.59
N CYS A 253 -20.94 -17.69 -18.29
CA CYS A 253 -19.98 -17.78 -17.21
C CYS A 253 -20.64 -17.72 -15.83
N ILE A 254 -21.57 -16.79 -15.60
CA ILE A 254 -22.36 -16.71 -14.36
C ILE A 254 -23.05 -18.03 -14.05
N ASP A 255 -23.62 -18.70 -15.07
CA ASP A 255 -24.23 -20.03 -14.93
C ASP A 255 -23.22 -21.13 -14.59
N ARG A 256 -21.99 -21.08 -15.15
CA ARG A 256 -20.91 -22.01 -14.79
C ARG A 256 -20.50 -21.86 -13.33
N TYR A 257 -20.45 -20.63 -12.85
CA TYR A 257 -20.10 -20.28 -11.46
C TYR A 257 -21.33 -20.00 -10.58
N ALA A 258 -22.43 -20.72 -10.83
CA ALA A 258 -23.69 -20.57 -10.08
C ALA A 258 -23.55 -20.86 -8.56
N HIS A 259 -22.49 -21.53 -8.13
CA HIS A 259 -22.23 -21.88 -6.74
C HIS A 259 -21.47 -20.78 -5.97
N LEU A 260 -20.88 -19.80 -6.66
CA LEU A 260 -20.18 -18.69 -6.01
C LEU A 260 -21.17 -17.74 -5.32
N PHE A 261 -20.76 -17.22 -4.17
CA PHE A 261 -21.57 -16.41 -3.26
C PHE A 261 -21.88 -15.04 -3.88
N GLY A 262 -20.86 -14.24 -4.11
CA GLY A 262 -20.97 -12.83 -4.48
C GLY A 262 -20.92 -12.57 -5.98
N SER A 263 -21.23 -11.33 -6.36
CA SER A 263 -21.12 -10.84 -7.73
C SER A 263 -19.66 -10.66 -8.16
N ASP A 264 -18.82 -10.17 -7.27
CA ASP A 264 -17.39 -9.98 -7.46
C ASP A 264 -16.64 -11.28 -7.73
N GLN A 265 -16.96 -12.36 -7.01
CA GLN A 265 -16.42 -13.70 -7.26
C GLN A 265 -16.78 -14.21 -8.66
N LYS A 266 -18.01 -13.93 -9.12
CA LYS A 266 -18.47 -14.31 -10.46
C LYS A 266 -17.71 -13.51 -11.52
N ILE A 267 -17.61 -12.18 -11.36
CA ILE A 267 -16.83 -11.31 -12.25
C ILE A 267 -15.38 -11.78 -12.33
N GLN A 268 -14.73 -12.00 -11.18
CA GLN A 268 -13.34 -12.45 -11.13
C GLN A 268 -13.16 -13.81 -11.82
N SER A 269 -14.08 -14.76 -11.60
CA SER A 269 -14.01 -16.07 -12.25
C SER A 269 -14.16 -15.96 -13.77
N CYS A 270 -15.06 -15.10 -14.25
CA CYS A 270 -15.23 -14.84 -15.68
C CYS A 270 -14.01 -14.17 -16.31
N ILE A 271 -13.44 -13.17 -15.63
CA ILE A 271 -12.20 -12.50 -16.08
C ILE A 271 -11.02 -13.49 -16.07
N SER A 272 -11.01 -14.45 -15.15
CA SER A 272 -9.98 -15.51 -15.12
C SER A 272 -10.09 -16.47 -16.29
N GLU A 273 -11.29 -16.73 -16.83
CA GLU A 273 -11.44 -17.50 -18.08
C GLU A 273 -10.85 -16.76 -19.29
N ILE A 274 -10.84 -15.43 -19.28
CA ILE A 274 -10.19 -14.58 -20.29
C ILE A 274 -8.66 -14.60 -20.09
N GLY A 275 -8.19 -14.91 -18.88
CA GLY A 275 -6.76 -14.98 -18.54
C GLY A 275 -6.17 -13.65 -18.08
N VAL A 276 -7.00 -12.73 -17.56
CA VAL A 276 -6.54 -11.44 -17.01
C VAL A 276 -6.51 -11.52 -15.48
N GLU A 277 -5.39 -11.14 -14.88
CA GLU A 277 -5.24 -11.09 -13.42
C GLU A 277 -5.57 -9.70 -12.88
N ILE A 278 -5.90 -9.64 -11.58
CA ILE A 278 -6.09 -8.36 -10.89
C ILE A 278 -4.81 -7.55 -10.84
N THR A 279 -4.92 -6.27 -11.16
CA THR A 279 -3.95 -5.24 -10.85
C THR A 279 -4.37 -4.55 -9.55
N LYS A 280 -3.63 -4.79 -8.47
CA LYS A 280 -3.98 -4.28 -7.13
C LYS A 280 -3.58 -2.82 -6.95
N GLU A 281 -4.54 -1.99 -6.56
CA GLU A 281 -4.32 -0.59 -6.24
C GLU A 281 -4.61 -0.34 -4.74
N PRO A 282 -3.61 0.06 -3.93
CA PRO A 282 -3.76 0.12 -2.47
C PRO A 282 -4.76 1.14 -1.92
N GLY A 283 -5.34 1.99 -2.78
CA GLY A 283 -6.32 3.01 -2.38
C GLY A 283 -7.77 2.54 -2.49
N PHE A 284 -8.01 1.35 -3.03
CA PHE A 284 -9.34 0.73 -3.03
C PHE A 284 -9.52 -0.02 -1.71
N HIS A 285 -10.50 0.40 -0.91
CA HIS A 285 -10.76 -0.19 0.39
C HIS A 285 -12.18 -0.73 0.46
N GLN A 286 -12.28 -2.04 0.65
CA GLN A 286 -13.53 -2.70 1.00
C GLN A 286 -13.97 -2.32 2.44
N VAL A 287 -13.01 -2.02 3.32
CA VAL A 287 -13.22 -1.70 4.74
C VAL A 287 -13.97 -2.82 5.46
N ASP A 288 -13.65 -4.06 5.11
CA ASP A 288 -14.14 -5.27 5.78
C ASP A 288 -13.42 -5.43 7.13
N ILE A 289 -13.72 -4.51 8.04
CA ILE A 289 -13.25 -4.46 9.40
C ILE A 289 -14.41 -4.05 10.30
N ARG A 290 -14.25 -4.24 11.60
CA ARG A 290 -15.23 -3.83 12.62
C ARG A 290 -14.59 -2.88 13.63
N GLY A 291 -15.42 -2.09 14.31
CA GLY A 291 -14.98 -1.15 15.34
C GLY A 291 -14.35 0.10 14.72
N ASN A 292 -13.29 0.62 15.33
CA ASN A 292 -12.76 1.95 15.00
C ASN A 292 -11.74 1.90 13.84
N PRO A 293 -12.04 2.49 12.67
CA PRO A 293 -11.17 2.43 11.48
C PRO A 293 -9.99 3.39 11.54
N TYR A 294 -9.79 4.12 12.65
CA TYR A 294 -8.74 5.12 12.81
C TYR A 294 -7.35 4.64 12.39
N GLY A 295 -6.94 3.46 12.86
CA GLY A 295 -5.63 2.91 12.53
C GLY A 295 -5.42 2.67 11.03
N LEU A 296 -6.45 2.21 10.32
CA LEU A 296 -6.41 1.99 8.88
C LEU A 296 -6.22 3.32 8.14
N LEU A 297 -7.04 4.33 8.45
CA LEU A 297 -7.05 5.62 7.75
C LEU A 297 -5.84 6.50 8.11
N ALA A 298 -5.45 6.53 9.38
CA ALA A 298 -4.27 7.27 9.84
C ALA A 298 -2.97 6.67 9.30
N ALA A 299 -2.99 5.37 8.99
CA ALA A 299 -1.87 4.65 8.41
C ALA A 299 -2.02 4.29 6.92
N HIS A 300 -2.83 5.06 6.18
CA HIS A 300 -3.05 4.84 4.76
C HIS A 300 -1.73 4.67 3.99
N PRO A 301 -1.65 3.70 3.05
CA PRO A 301 -0.45 3.46 2.26
C PRO A 301 -0.07 4.67 1.40
N VAL A 302 1.15 4.67 0.86
CA VAL A 302 1.65 5.70 -0.07
C VAL A 302 1.00 5.50 -1.45
N ALA A 303 -0.27 5.85 -1.54
CA ALA A 303 -1.14 5.74 -2.70
C ALA A 303 -2.29 6.75 -2.54
N PRO A 304 -2.89 7.27 -3.62
CA PRO A 304 -4.09 8.07 -3.49
C PRO A 304 -5.24 7.25 -2.91
N LEU A 305 -6.03 7.82 -1.99
CA LEU A 305 -7.28 7.21 -1.53
C LEU A 305 -8.29 7.19 -2.69
N VAL A 306 -8.84 6.03 -3.04
CA VAL A 306 -9.72 5.83 -4.20
C VAL A 306 -11.17 5.58 -3.80
N SER A 307 -11.39 4.75 -2.79
CA SER A 307 -12.73 4.39 -2.32
C SER A 307 -12.70 3.94 -0.86
N LEU A 308 -13.84 4.12 -0.19
CA LEU A 308 -14.14 3.55 1.12
C LEU A 308 -15.54 2.96 1.06
N HIS A 309 -15.73 1.77 1.60
CA HIS A 309 -17.00 1.04 1.58
C HIS A 309 -17.38 0.57 2.99
N HIS A 310 -18.56 -0.04 3.14
CA HIS A 310 -19.07 -0.64 4.39
C HIS A 310 -19.00 0.29 5.62
N LEU A 311 -19.18 1.59 5.41
CA LEU A 311 -18.97 2.61 6.47
C LEU A 311 -20.03 2.54 7.58
N ASP A 312 -21.18 1.92 7.34
CA ASP A 312 -22.22 1.65 8.34
C ASP A 312 -21.79 0.62 9.40
N TYR A 313 -20.80 -0.21 9.11
CA TYR A 313 -20.34 -1.30 9.95
C TYR A 313 -19.14 -0.97 10.85
N VAL A 314 -18.61 0.23 10.73
CA VAL A 314 -17.50 0.75 11.53
C VAL A 314 -17.95 1.94 12.38
N ASP A 315 -17.13 2.33 13.36
CA ASP A 315 -17.36 3.56 14.11
C ASP A 315 -17.15 4.79 13.20
N PRO A 316 -17.78 5.95 13.52
CA PRO A 316 -17.52 7.20 12.81
C PRO A 316 -16.01 7.52 12.75
N ILE A 317 -15.53 7.94 11.57
CA ILE A 317 -14.10 8.11 11.34
C ILE A 317 -13.51 9.31 12.10
N PHE A 318 -14.36 10.24 12.54
CA PHE A 318 -14.01 11.37 13.40
C PHE A 318 -14.76 11.27 14.74
N PRO A 319 -14.13 11.70 15.85
CA PRO A 319 -14.77 11.69 17.16
C PRO A 319 -15.93 12.71 17.22
N ASN A 320 -16.94 12.41 18.06
CA ASN A 320 -18.08 13.28 18.34
C ASN A 320 -18.92 13.65 17.09
N MET A 321 -18.98 12.76 16.10
CA MET A 321 -19.79 12.91 14.89
C MET A 321 -20.55 11.61 14.63
N ASN A 322 -21.68 11.70 13.92
CA ASN A 322 -22.29 10.51 13.33
C ASN A 322 -21.48 10.06 12.10
N ARG A 323 -21.82 8.89 11.54
CA ARG A 323 -21.09 8.30 10.40
C ARG A 323 -21.09 9.23 9.19
N SER A 324 -22.27 9.63 8.72
CA SER A 324 -22.42 10.47 7.53
C SER A 324 -21.67 11.81 7.63
N ASP A 325 -21.80 12.53 8.75
CA ASP A 325 -21.08 13.79 9.00
C ASP A 325 -19.57 13.58 9.05
N SER A 326 -19.11 12.45 9.61
CA SER A 326 -17.69 12.14 9.67
C SER A 326 -17.09 11.92 8.28
N ILE A 327 -17.80 11.23 7.38
CA ILE A 327 -17.37 11.04 6.00
C ILE A 327 -17.45 12.36 5.22
N GLN A 328 -18.52 13.13 5.38
CA GLN A 328 -18.66 14.45 4.76
C GLN A 328 -17.48 15.36 5.13
N LYS A 329 -16.99 15.29 6.38
CA LYS A 329 -15.81 16.05 6.82
C LYS A 329 -14.53 15.61 6.11
N LEU A 330 -14.31 14.31 5.91
CA LEU A 330 -13.18 13.80 5.12
C LEU A 330 -13.29 14.25 3.65
N VAL A 331 -14.50 14.18 3.07
CA VAL A 331 -14.76 14.64 1.70
C VAL A 331 -14.50 16.14 1.54
N THR A 332 -14.78 16.96 2.55
CA THR A 332 -14.42 18.38 2.56
C THR A 332 -12.90 18.58 2.51
N ALA A 333 -12.13 17.77 3.25
CA ALA A 333 -10.67 17.80 3.17
C ALA A 333 -10.15 17.35 1.79
N TYR A 334 -10.75 16.30 1.24
CA TYR A 334 -10.48 15.83 -0.11
C TYR A 334 -10.69 16.90 -1.17
N LYS A 335 -11.81 17.63 -1.11
CA LYS A 335 -12.09 18.74 -2.06
C LYS A 335 -11.04 19.84 -2.02
N ALA A 336 -10.29 20.01 -0.92
CA ALA A 336 -9.26 21.03 -0.79
C ALA A 336 -7.90 20.62 -1.39
N ASP A 337 -7.52 19.34 -1.27
CA ASP A 337 -6.29 18.78 -1.85
C ASP A 337 -6.43 17.26 -2.14
N PRO A 338 -7.09 16.88 -3.26
CA PRO A 338 -7.51 15.50 -3.54
C PRO A 338 -6.38 14.46 -3.40
N GLY A 339 -5.24 14.75 -4.03
CA GLY A 339 -4.11 13.82 -4.07
C GLY A 339 -3.39 13.66 -2.74
N ARG A 340 -3.67 14.52 -1.74
CA ARG A 340 -3.01 14.53 -0.43
C ARG A 340 -3.85 13.87 0.67
N THR A 341 -5.13 13.61 0.43
CA THR A 341 -6.02 13.01 1.42
C THR A 341 -5.46 11.70 1.97
N LEU A 342 -5.42 11.61 3.31
CA LEU A 342 -4.84 10.53 4.12
C LEU A 342 -3.34 10.30 3.99
N GLN A 343 -2.63 11.08 3.17
CA GLN A 343 -1.22 10.84 2.94
C GLN A 343 -0.39 11.13 4.18
N LYS A 344 0.49 10.18 4.49
CA LYS A 344 1.37 10.26 5.64
C LYS A 344 2.54 11.20 5.39
N SER A 345 3.01 11.90 6.42
CA SER A 345 4.29 12.61 6.43
C SER A 345 4.85 12.57 7.85
N PHE A 346 6.15 12.31 8.01
CA PHE A 346 6.80 12.19 9.32
C PHE A 346 7.88 13.24 9.43
N CYS A 347 7.87 13.94 10.55
CA CYS A 347 8.86 14.93 10.90
C CYS A 347 9.28 14.72 12.35
N TYR A 348 10.45 15.26 12.66
CA TYR A 348 11.02 15.21 14.00
C TYR A 348 11.34 16.63 14.43
N ASP A 349 11.13 16.88 15.72
CA ASP A 349 11.67 18.04 16.40
C ASP A 349 12.62 17.54 17.49
N PRO A 350 13.92 17.39 17.17
CA PRO A 350 14.87 16.82 18.10
C PRO A 350 15.21 17.78 19.25
N LEU A 351 14.88 19.07 19.15
CA LEU A 351 15.06 20.02 20.26
C LEU A 351 14.06 19.73 21.38
N ARG A 352 12.83 19.35 21.01
CA ARG A 352 11.77 18.95 21.95
C ARG A 352 11.67 17.45 22.17
N ASN A 353 12.53 16.67 21.50
CA ASN A 353 12.47 15.21 21.46
C ASN A 353 11.13 14.68 20.93
N TRP A 354 10.54 15.32 19.92
CA TRP A 354 9.22 14.96 19.38
C TRP A 354 9.29 14.26 18.03
N SER A 355 8.35 13.36 17.79
CA SER A 355 7.99 12.87 16.46
C SER A 355 6.58 13.31 16.11
N VAL A 356 6.38 13.71 14.86
CA VAL A 356 5.07 14.09 14.34
C VAL A 356 4.75 13.21 13.15
N SER A 357 3.58 12.58 13.18
CA SER A 357 3.02 11.84 12.05
C SER A 357 1.73 12.51 11.60
N VAL A 358 1.74 13.00 10.36
CA VAL A 358 0.58 13.68 9.76
C VAL A 358 -0.09 12.74 8.78
N SER A 359 -1.38 12.45 8.96
CA SER A 359 -2.27 11.90 7.94
C SER A 359 -3.14 13.06 7.44
N TRP A 360 -2.74 13.64 6.30
CA TRP A 360 -3.27 14.95 5.89
C TRP A 360 -4.78 14.89 5.59
N GLY A 361 -5.53 15.85 6.11
CA GLY A 361 -6.98 15.90 5.99
C GLY A 361 -7.73 14.96 6.96
N TYR A 362 -7.02 14.28 7.86
CA TYR A 362 -7.62 13.34 8.80
C TYR A 362 -7.11 13.50 10.24
N SER A 363 -5.84 13.20 10.50
CA SER A 363 -5.29 13.27 11.86
C SER A 363 -3.80 13.61 11.91
N VAL A 364 -3.36 14.08 13.07
CA VAL A 364 -1.94 14.25 13.43
C VAL A 364 -1.67 13.53 14.73
N GLU A 365 -0.60 12.75 14.78
CA GLU A 365 -0.08 12.11 15.98
C GLU A 365 1.20 12.84 16.42
N LEU A 366 1.21 13.30 17.67
CA LEU A 366 2.39 13.88 18.32
C LEU A 366 2.92 12.91 19.38
N TYR A 367 4.17 12.49 19.21
CA TYR A 367 4.89 11.64 20.14
C TYR A 367 5.90 12.49 20.92
N PRO A 368 5.82 12.55 22.25
CA PRO A 368 6.84 13.16 23.11
C PRO A 368 8.12 12.31 23.23
N SER A 369 8.50 11.66 22.14
CA SER A 369 9.71 10.86 21.98
C SER A 369 10.09 10.73 20.50
N LEU A 370 11.33 10.34 20.21
CA LEU A 370 11.79 10.02 18.86
C LEU A 370 11.42 8.57 18.49
N VAL A 371 10.45 8.42 17.59
CA VAL A 371 9.88 7.13 17.16
C VAL A 371 10.36 6.77 15.76
N THR A 372 10.74 5.52 15.55
CA THR A 372 11.23 5.07 14.25
C THR A 372 10.14 5.09 13.18
N THR A 373 10.54 5.29 11.92
CA THR A 373 9.62 5.23 10.77
C THR A 373 8.87 3.93 10.69
N LYS A 374 9.53 2.81 10.98
CA LYS A 374 8.91 1.48 10.97
C LYS A 374 7.68 1.44 11.90
N VAL A 375 7.78 2.05 13.09
CA VAL A 375 6.66 2.14 14.03
C VAL A 375 5.61 3.14 13.55
N LEU A 376 6.04 4.31 13.05
CA LEU A 376 5.12 5.32 12.53
C LEU A 376 4.36 4.85 11.28
N GLU A 377 4.89 3.91 10.50
CA GLU A 377 4.24 3.32 9.34
C GLU A 377 3.12 2.34 9.72
N MET A 378 3.27 1.60 10.83
CA MET A 378 2.30 0.58 11.24
C MET A 378 0.99 1.18 11.77
N ALA A 379 -0.14 0.62 11.30
CA ALA A 379 -1.47 0.97 11.74
C ALA A 379 -1.70 0.59 13.21
N PHE A 380 -2.34 1.45 14.01
CA PHE A 380 -2.84 1.00 15.30
C PHE A 380 -3.95 -0.03 15.10
N GLY A 381 -3.94 -1.13 15.87
CA GLY A 381 -4.97 -2.16 15.86
C GLY A 381 -6.26 -1.71 16.56
N THR A 382 -6.85 -0.59 16.12
CA THR A 382 -8.10 -0.02 16.66
C THR A 382 -9.35 -0.73 16.13
N PHE A 383 -9.18 -1.61 15.15
CA PHE A 383 -10.24 -2.34 14.46
C PHE A 383 -10.08 -3.85 14.63
N LYS A 384 -11.12 -4.59 14.25
CA LYS A 384 -11.21 -6.06 14.28
C LYS A 384 -11.50 -6.63 12.90
N THR A 385 -11.22 -7.91 12.71
CA THR A 385 -11.53 -8.63 11.48
C THR A 385 -13.04 -8.73 11.26
N TRP A 386 -13.45 -8.82 9.99
CA TRP A 386 -14.85 -8.74 9.55
C TRP A 386 -15.78 -9.80 10.15
N SER A 387 -15.40 -11.07 10.04
CA SER A 387 -16.19 -12.24 10.41
C SER A 387 -15.94 -12.65 11.85
N SER A 388 -14.69 -12.80 12.26
CA SER A 388 -14.36 -13.37 13.57
C SER A 388 -14.19 -12.34 14.70
N TRP A 389 -14.27 -11.04 14.40
CA TRP A 389 -14.08 -9.95 15.36
C TRP A 389 -12.75 -10.03 16.13
N ARG A 390 -11.72 -10.64 15.51
CA ARG A 390 -10.40 -10.83 16.12
C ARG A 390 -9.48 -9.64 15.83
N SER A 391 -8.38 -9.54 16.56
CA SER A 391 -7.35 -8.50 16.32
C SER A 391 -6.45 -8.78 15.09
N GLY A 392 -6.91 -9.61 14.16
CA GLY A 392 -6.15 -10.08 13.00
C GLY A 392 -6.35 -11.58 12.72
N PRO A 393 -5.74 -12.12 11.65
CA PRO A 393 -4.78 -11.44 10.78
C PRO A 393 -5.42 -10.44 9.79
N PHE A 394 -4.65 -9.42 9.41
CA PHE A 394 -5.00 -8.41 8.41
C PHE A 394 -4.01 -8.42 7.25
N THR A 395 -4.39 -7.87 6.10
CA THR A 395 -3.50 -7.71 4.93
C THR A 395 -2.49 -6.56 5.08
N LEU A 396 -2.50 -5.90 6.24
CA LEU A 396 -1.57 -4.86 6.65
C LEU A 396 -0.96 -5.14 8.02
N ASN A 397 0.22 -4.58 8.27
CA ASN A 397 0.86 -4.67 9.59
C ASN A 397 0.18 -3.74 10.59
N THR A 398 -0.18 -4.30 11.74
CA THR A 398 -0.76 -3.54 12.87
C THR A 398 0.17 -3.55 14.08
N ARG A 399 0.03 -2.53 14.92
CA ARG A 399 0.66 -2.42 16.24
C ARG A 399 -0.41 -2.33 17.32
N PRO A 400 -0.16 -2.84 18.54
CA PRO A 400 -1.17 -2.84 19.60
C PRO A 400 -1.53 -1.42 20.04
N VAL A 401 -2.77 -1.26 20.48
CA VAL A 401 -3.21 -0.08 21.24
C VAL A 401 -2.88 -0.36 22.71
N ILE A 402 -2.02 0.46 23.29
CA ILE A 402 -1.49 0.28 24.65
C ILE A 402 -2.33 1.09 25.65
N ASN A 403 -2.61 0.50 26.81
CA ASN A 403 -3.44 1.12 27.84
C ASN A 403 -2.73 2.27 28.57
N ASP A 404 -1.41 2.27 28.65
CA ASP A 404 -0.63 3.39 29.22
C ASP A 404 -0.72 4.59 28.26
N PRO A 405 -1.35 5.71 28.66
CA PRO A 405 -1.42 6.91 27.81
C PRO A 405 -0.04 7.50 27.51
N CYS A 406 1.00 7.18 28.30
CA CYS A 406 2.36 7.61 28.04
C CYS A 406 3.03 6.83 26.90
N GLU A 407 2.53 5.65 26.52
CA GLU A 407 3.05 4.88 25.38
C GLU A 407 2.30 5.17 24.07
N MET A 408 1.24 5.98 24.14
CA MET A 408 0.41 6.38 23.00
C MET A 408 0.73 7.83 22.59
N PRO A 409 0.59 8.17 21.30
CA PRO A 409 0.70 9.56 20.87
C PRO A 409 -0.48 10.40 21.35
N LEU A 410 -0.24 11.70 21.45
CA LEU A 410 -1.31 12.69 21.49
C LEU A 410 -1.93 12.78 20.09
N VAL A 411 -3.21 12.43 19.97
CA VAL A 411 -3.92 12.41 18.69
C VAL A 411 -4.72 13.70 18.51
N TYR A 412 -4.61 14.28 17.32
CA TYR A 412 -5.32 15.48 16.90
C TYR A 412 -6.17 15.14 15.68
N SER A 413 -7.47 15.43 15.71
CA SER A 413 -8.35 15.23 14.57
C SER A 413 -8.49 16.52 13.75
N LEU A 414 -8.75 16.39 12.44
CA LEU A 414 -9.00 17.55 11.58
C LEU A 414 -10.08 18.44 12.19
N ASP A 415 -9.80 19.73 12.31
CA ASP A 415 -10.72 20.76 12.78
C ASP A 415 -11.25 21.56 11.59
N SER A 416 -10.35 22.06 10.74
CA SER A 416 -10.68 22.85 9.54
C SER A 416 -9.61 22.74 8.45
N VAL A 417 -10.01 23.02 7.21
CA VAL A 417 -9.13 23.08 6.04
C VAL A 417 -9.45 24.33 5.23
N GLY A 418 -8.43 24.96 4.65
CA GLY A 418 -8.59 26.14 3.83
C GLY A 418 -7.36 26.44 2.96
N ASN A 419 -7.45 27.49 2.16
CA ASN A 419 -6.33 27.99 1.36
C ASN A 419 -5.41 28.85 2.24
N ALA A 420 -4.10 28.64 2.14
CA ALA A 420 -3.08 29.43 2.86
C ALA A 420 -2.45 30.52 2.00
N GLY A 421 -2.56 30.38 0.67
CA GLY A 421 -1.89 31.22 -0.32
C GLY A 421 -2.13 30.70 -1.74
N PHE A 422 -1.37 31.21 -2.71
CA PHE A 422 -1.45 30.72 -4.09
C PHE A 422 -0.96 29.28 -4.18
N ARG A 423 -1.86 28.34 -4.49
CA ARG A 423 -1.59 26.89 -4.54
C ARG A 423 -1.04 26.32 -3.23
N GLU A 424 -1.48 26.85 -2.09
CA GLU A 424 -1.11 26.33 -0.77
C GLU A 424 -2.35 26.02 0.06
N THR A 425 -2.28 24.94 0.82
CA THR A 425 -3.32 24.50 1.72
C THR A 425 -2.86 24.61 3.17
N ARG A 426 -3.80 24.97 4.05
CA ARG A 426 -3.64 24.92 5.49
C ARG A 426 -4.72 24.02 6.06
N SER A 427 -4.32 23.06 6.87
CA SER A 427 -5.23 22.25 7.68
C SER A 427 -4.90 22.46 9.14
N ARG A 428 -5.92 22.63 9.98
CA ARG A 428 -5.80 22.76 11.42
C ARG A 428 -6.37 21.51 12.08
N TYR A 429 -5.67 21.00 13.09
CA TYR A 429 -6.05 19.83 13.85
C TYR A 429 -6.22 20.21 15.31
N ARG A 430 -7.21 19.63 15.99
CA ARG A 430 -7.55 19.89 17.38
C ARG A 430 -7.26 18.64 18.21
N LYS A 431 -6.65 18.82 19.38
CA LYS A 431 -6.33 17.73 20.32
C LYS A 431 -7.61 16.96 20.70
N ASN A 432 -7.54 15.64 20.64
CA ASN A 432 -8.61 14.78 21.12
C ASN A 432 -8.52 14.66 22.65
N LEU A 433 -9.66 14.80 23.32
CA LEU A 433 -9.76 14.70 24.79
C LEU A 433 -9.74 13.23 25.23
N LEU A 434 -8.57 12.60 25.19
CA LEU A 434 -8.32 11.24 25.67
C LEU A 434 -7.55 11.26 27.01
N ARG A 435 -7.35 10.09 27.61
CA ARG A 435 -6.53 9.94 28.83
C ARG A 435 -5.13 10.51 28.59
N GLU A 436 -4.70 11.42 29.47
CA GLU A 436 -3.42 12.11 29.34
C GLU A 436 -2.34 11.48 30.24
N CYS A 437 -1.13 11.38 29.70
CA CYS A 437 0.06 10.98 30.45
C CYS A 437 0.37 12.01 31.55
N GLN A 438 0.74 11.54 32.75
CA GLN A 438 1.05 12.43 33.88
C GLN A 438 2.55 12.65 34.08
N ARG A 439 3.40 12.15 33.17
CA ARG A 439 4.86 12.30 33.26
C ARG A 439 5.28 13.73 32.91
N GLU A 440 6.28 14.23 33.63
CA GLU A 440 6.77 15.61 33.48
C GLU A 440 7.22 15.93 32.04
N GLU A 441 7.85 14.96 31.39
CA GLU A 441 8.34 15.03 30.01
C GLU A 441 7.22 15.27 28.97
N TYR A 442 5.95 14.97 29.33
CA TYR A 442 4.79 15.19 28.45
C TYR A 442 4.18 16.58 28.62
N LYS A 443 4.53 17.36 29.66
CA LYS A 443 3.86 18.63 29.97
C LYS A 443 3.88 19.64 28.82
N GLU A 444 5.01 19.77 28.13
CA GLU A 444 5.12 20.68 26.98
C GLU A 444 4.20 20.24 25.84
N ALA A 445 4.20 18.94 25.50
CA ALA A 445 3.37 18.39 24.44
C ALA A 445 1.87 18.43 24.78
N LEU A 446 1.51 18.17 26.04
CA LEU A 446 0.12 18.24 26.54
C LEU A 446 -0.47 19.63 26.47
N GLY A 447 0.37 20.67 26.57
CA GLY A 447 0.00 22.06 26.40
C GLY A 447 -0.46 22.41 24.97
N VAL A 448 -0.07 21.62 23.97
CA VAL A 448 -0.45 21.85 22.57
C VAL A 448 -1.91 21.46 22.35
N GLN A 449 -2.77 22.44 22.07
CA GLN A 449 -4.19 22.25 21.75
C GLN A 449 -4.44 22.11 20.24
N HIS A 450 -3.62 22.77 19.42
CA HIS A 450 -3.79 22.79 17.97
C HIS A 450 -2.49 22.57 17.20
N ILE A 451 -2.58 21.91 16.05
CA ILE A 451 -1.47 21.77 15.11
C ILE A 451 -1.95 22.32 13.76
N ASP A 452 -1.19 23.25 13.19
CA ASP A 452 -1.44 23.78 11.85
C ASP A 452 -0.46 23.10 10.86
N VAL A 453 -0.99 22.49 9.81
CA VAL A 453 -0.19 21.85 8.75
C VAL A 453 -0.33 22.66 7.47
N LEU A 454 0.79 23.15 6.96
CA LEU A 454 0.93 23.87 5.70
C LEU A 454 1.49 22.94 4.62
N ALA A 455 0.97 23.02 3.41
CA ALA A 455 1.49 22.26 2.28
C ALA A 455 1.25 22.99 0.96
N SER A 456 2.20 22.89 0.02
CA SER A 456 1.90 23.21 -1.38
C SER A 456 0.87 22.20 -1.90
N ARG A 457 -0.12 22.66 -2.69
CA ARG A 457 -1.19 21.81 -3.21
C ARG A 457 -0.61 20.65 -4.02
N PHE A 458 -1.08 19.44 -3.74
CA PHE A 458 -0.63 18.23 -4.39
C PHE A 458 -1.00 18.26 -5.88
N THR A 459 -0.08 17.81 -6.74
CA THR A 459 -0.33 17.76 -8.18
C THR A 459 -0.55 16.31 -8.61
N PRO A 460 -1.64 15.98 -9.34
CA PRO A 460 -1.96 14.60 -9.75
C PRO A 460 -0.80 13.84 -10.43
N GLU A 461 0.06 14.56 -11.16
CA GLU A 461 1.21 13.99 -11.86
C GLU A 461 2.25 13.36 -10.92
N MET A 462 2.22 13.67 -9.62
CA MET A 462 3.06 13.00 -8.62
C MET A 462 2.67 11.54 -8.43
N TRP A 463 1.39 11.19 -8.58
CA TRP A 463 0.90 9.80 -8.45
C TRP A 463 1.17 8.94 -9.67
N ILE A 464 1.53 9.56 -10.80
CA ILE A 464 1.93 8.85 -12.02
C ILE A 464 3.41 8.43 -11.94
N LYS A 465 4.18 9.02 -11.04
CA LYS A 465 5.60 8.68 -10.80
C LYS A 465 5.70 7.55 -9.78
N ALA A 466 6.93 7.04 -9.60
CA ALA A 466 7.24 6.11 -8.51
C ALA A 466 6.76 6.68 -7.16
N PRO A 467 5.82 5.99 -6.46
CA PRO A 467 5.24 6.53 -5.24
C PRO A 467 6.30 6.77 -4.16
N ARG A 468 6.34 8.00 -3.66
CA ARG A 468 7.17 8.38 -2.52
C ARG A 468 6.39 9.33 -1.64
N ARG A 469 6.35 8.99 -0.35
CA ARG A 469 5.77 9.83 0.70
C ARG A 469 6.45 11.21 0.74
N GLN A 470 5.69 12.26 0.99
CA GLN A 470 6.24 13.60 1.20
C GLN A 470 6.90 13.73 2.58
N CYS A 471 7.87 14.62 2.67
CA CYS A 471 8.59 14.91 3.91
C CYS A 471 7.92 16.09 4.62
N CYS A 472 8.15 16.22 5.92
CA CYS A 472 7.71 17.40 6.65
C CYS A 472 8.78 17.92 7.59
N GLU A 473 8.55 19.11 8.12
CA GLU A 473 9.38 19.75 9.14
C GLU A 473 8.51 20.50 10.15
N VAL A 474 8.96 20.51 11.41
CA VAL A 474 8.35 21.29 12.47
C VAL A 474 8.93 22.71 12.38
N MET A 475 8.05 23.69 12.19
CA MET A 475 8.44 25.08 12.01
C MET A 475 8.79 25.71 13.37
N ASN A 476 10.01 26.25 13.48
CA ASN A 476 10.44 26.97 14.68
C ASN A 476 9.72 28.31 14.79
N ASP A 477 9.03 28.50 15.91
CA ASP A 477 8.12 29.61 16.13
C ASP A 477 8.75 30.75 16.96
N GLY A 478 10.07 30.94 16.83
CA GLY A 478 10.78 32.11 17.33
C GLY A 478 10.88 32.23 18.86
N GLY A 479 10.91 31.11 19.60
CA GLY A 479 11.31 31.10 21.02
C GLY A 479 10.21 31.41 22.04
N SER A 480 8.93 31.41 21.66
CA SER A 480 7.85 31.53 22.65
C SER A 480 7.50 30.16 23.22
N ARG A 481 7.95 29.89 24.45
CA ARG A 481 7.73 28.64 25.20
C ARG A 481 6.28 28.40 25.67
N THR A 482 5.31 29.21 25.20
CA THR A 482 3.92 29.20 25.69
C THR A 482 2.90 29.31 24.55
N LYS A 483 3.04 28.50 23.49
CA LYS A 483 1.98 28.43 22.47
C LYS A 483 1.20 27.13 22.60
N GLU A 484 -0.11 27.28 22.75
CA GLU A 484 -1.10 26.21 22.61
C GLU A 484 -1.14 25.61 21.19
N SER A 485 -0.26 26.04 20.28
CA SER A 485 -0.17 25.53 18.92
C SER A 485 1.23 25.64 18.31
N PHE A 486 1.54 24.74 17.38
CA PHE A 486 2.73 24.82 16.53
C PHE A 486 2.40 24.45 15.08
N GLN A 487 3.36 24.71 14.18
CA GLN A 487 3.19 24.53 12.74
C GLN A 487 4.07 23.41 12.19
N VAL A 488 3.53 22.65 11.25
CA VAL A 488 4.22 21.64 10.46
C VAL A 488 4.12 22.03 8.99
N MET A 489 5.22 21.97 8.25
CA MET A 489 5.21 22.18 6.81
C MET A 489 5.49 20.86 6.09
N ILE A 490 4.56 20.43 5.22
CA ILE A 490 4.77 19.32 4.29
C ILE A 490 5.38 19.86 3.00
N ARG A 491 6.43 19.19 2.53
CA ARG A 491 7.17 19.55 1.32
C ARG A 491 7.65 18.31 0.57
N GLU A 492 8.20 18.53 -0.62
CA GLU A 492 8.97 17.49 -1.28
C GLU A 492 10.20 17.11 -0.42
N CYS A 493 10.53 15.83 -0.47
CA CYS A 493 11.75 15.35 0.19
C CYS A 493 12.98 15.82 -0.59
N HIS A 494 13.98 16.31 0.12
CA HIS A 494 15.27 16.62 -0.47
C HIS A 494 15.94 15.34 -1.00
N ARG A 495 16.90 15.53 -1.91
CA ARG A 495 17.71 14.43 -2.43
C ARG A 495 18.48 13.80 -1.26
N PHE A 496 18.40 12.47 -1.16
CA PHE A 496 19.00 11.70 -0.05
C PHE A 496 18.46 12.04 1.35
N GLU A 497 17.33 12.74 1.45
CA GLU A 497 16.67 12.92 2.74
C GLU A 497 16.20 11.57 3.26
N SER A 498 16.84 11.17 4.36
CA SER A 498 16.41 10.09 5.23
C SER A 498 16.28 10.66 6.64
N ILE A 499 15.37 10.08 7.41
CA ILE A 499 15.10 10.52 8.77
C ILE A 499 16.34 10.41 9.66
N THR A 500 17.18 9.40 9.43
CA THR A 500 18.47 9.23 10.11
C THR A 500 19.38 10.45 9.96
N ARG A 501 19.44 11.07 8.76
CA ARG A 501 20.26 12.27 8.55
C ARG A 501 19.74 13.48 9.32
N THR A 502 18.43 13.63 9.42
CA THR A 502 17.80 14.73 10.15
C THR A 502 18.05 14.60 11.65
N LEU A 503 17.90 13.40 12.20
CA LEU A 503 18.18 13.12 13.62
C LEU A 503 19.67 13.29 13.96
N LEU A 504 20.58 12.82 13.10
CA LEU A 504 22.02 13.02 13.27
C LEU A 504 22.39 14.50 13.24
N LYS A 505 21.94 15.26 12.23
CA LYS A 505 22.19 16.71 12.14
C LYS A 505 21.72 17.45 13.39
N ALA A 506 20.56 17.08 13.92
CA ALA A 506 20.04 17.71 15.12
C ALA A 506 20.79 17.28 16.39
N TRP A 507 21.13 15.99 16.53
CA TRP A 507 21.99 15.49 17.60
C TRP A 507 23.34 16.24 17.63
N PHE A 508 23.97 16.46 16.47
CA PHE A 508 25.19 17.27 16.37
C PHE A 508 24.99 18.69 16.86
N ASN A 509 23.91 19.35 16.42
CA ASN A 509 23.64 20.73 16.83
C ASN A 509 23.38 20.83 18.34
N THR A 510 22.65 19.88 18.93
CA THR A 510 22.42 19.81 20.38
C THR A 510 23.73 19.56 21.13
N LYS A 511 24.55 18.60 20.68
CA LYS A 511 25.85 18.32 21.31
C LYS A 511 26.82 19.47 21.25
N ILE A 512 26.92 20.17 20.11
CA ILE A 512 27.73 21.39 19.99
C ILE A 512 27.22 22.46 20.98
N HIS A 513 25.91 22.61 21.14
CA HIS A 513 25.34 23.59 22.06
C HIS A 513 25.57 23.23 23.54
N GLU A 514 25.46 21.96 23.92
CA GLU A 514 25.80 21.47 25.28
C GLU A 514 27.27 21.70 25.60
N ILE A 515 28.16 21.37 24.66
CA ILE A 515 29.60 21.55 24.78
C ILE A 515 29.95 23.05 24.96
N LYS A 516 29.34 23.94 24.17
CA LYS A 516 29.52 25.40 24.31
C LYS A 516 28.96 25.95 25.63
N PHE A 517 28.04 25.25 26.27
CA PHE A 517 27.46 25.66 27.56
C PHE A 517 28.27 25.11 28.76
N GLU A 518 28.97 23.99 28.60
CA GLU A 518 29.93 23.48 29.58
C GLU A 518 31.23 24.30 29.61
N ASP A 519 31.62 24.88 28.47
CA ASP A 519 32.73 25.85 28.34
C ASP A 519 32.58 27.04 29.33
N GLU A 520 31.36 27.58 29.50
CA GLU A 520 31.09 28.67 30.45
C GLU A 520 31.24 28.27 31.93
N LYS A 521 31.38 26.99 32.27
CA LYS A 521 31.40 26.49 33.65
C LYS A 521 32.73 25.89 34.12
N GLN A 522 33.76 25.76 33.27
CA GLN A 522 35.00 25.05 33.63
C GLN A 522 36.28 25.86 33.38
N THR A 523 37.13 25.98 34.41
CA THR A 523 38.33 26.84 34.45
C THR A 523 39.66 26.12 34.17
N ASP A 524 39.64 24.94 33.54
CA ASP A 524 40.87 24.20 33.20
C ASP A 524 41.33 24.50 31.77
N SER A 525 42.42 25.25 31.62
CA SER A 525 42.91 25.77 30.34
C SER A 525 43.34 24.68 29.34
N GLU A 526 43.75 23.50 29.79
CA GLU A 526 44.19 22.42 28.89
C GLU A 526 42.99 21.62 28.35
N PHE A 527 41.95 21.45 29.16
CA PHE A 527 40.68 20.93 28.71
C PHE A 527 39.99 21.89 27.74
N GLN A 528 40.04 23.20 28.03
CA GLN A 528 39.45 24.23 27.19
C GLN A 528 40.06 24.29 25.78
N ALA A 529 41.40 24.31 25.68
CA ALA A 529 42.07 24.31 24.36
C ALA A 529 41.75 23.04 23.54
N LYS A 530 41.57 21.90 24.20
CA LYS A 530 41.21 20.64 23.54
C LYS A 530 39.73 20.59 23.15
N LEU A 531 38.87 21.22 23.93
CA LEU A 531 37.45 21.37 23.65
C LEU A 531 37.23 22.31 22.46
N GLU A 532 37.85 23.49 22.47
CA GLU A 532 37.81 24.46 21.36
C GLU A 532 38.31 23.85 20.04
N SER A 533 39.44 23.12 20.06
CA SER A 533 39.96 22.44 18.88
C SER A 533 38.99 21.38 18.32
N ASN A 534 38.28 20.66 19.20
CA ASN A 534 37.31 19.66 18.78
C ASN A 534 36.01 20.31 18.27
N ILE A 535 35.57 21.44 18.85
CA ILE A 535 34.45 22.24 18.34
C ILE A 535 34.79 22.78 16.95
N GLU A 536 35.99 23.31 16.73
CA GLU A 536 36.44 23.77 15.41
C GLU A 536 36.46 22.63 14.37
N GLN A 537 36.91 21.42 14.75
CA GLN A 537 36.86 20.26 13.85
C GLN A 537 35.42 19.84 13.53
N LEU A 538 34.50 19.88 14.50
CA LEU A 538 33.08 19.58 14.30
C LEU A 538 32.38 20.65 13.45
N GLU A 539 32.68 21.93 13.66
CA GLU A 539 32.14 23.03 12.85
C GLU A 539 32.70 23.04 11.42
N SER A 540 33.99 22.71 11.25
CA SER A 540 34.62 22.50 9.95
C SER A 540 33.96 21.34 9.20
N SER A 541 33.79 20.19 9.86
CA SER A 541 33.11 19.02 9.29
C SER A 541 31.64 19.32 8.94
N LYS A 542 30.93 20.08 9.79
CA LYS A 542 29.56 20.56 9.52
C LYS A 542 29.51 21.48 8.30
N SER A 543 30.53 22.30 8.08
CA SER A 543 30.64 23.20 6.91
C SER A 543 30.92 22.43 5.60
N GLU A 544 31.59 21.28 5.68
CA GLU A 544 31.87 20.38 4.55
C GLU A 544 30.67 19.52 4.17
N ILE A 545 29.72 19.26 5.08
CA ILE A 545 28.42 18.59 4.82
C ILE A 545 27.42 19.55 4.10
N LYS A 546 27.90 20.54 3.36
CA LYS A 546 27.04 21.27 2.40
C LYS A 546 26.64 20.34 1.27
N ASP A 547 25.44 20.55 0.72
CA ASP A 547 24.69 19.66 -0.19
C ASP A 547 25.36 19.32 -1.55
N GLN A 548 26.68 19.56 -1.70
CA GLN A 548 27.48 19.32 -2.92
C GLN A 548 28.67 18.37 -2.73
N ALA A 549 28.97 17.88 -1.52
CA ALA A 549 30.08 16.94 -1.32
C ALA A 549 29.75 15.55 -1.93
N SER A 550 30.74 14.91 -2.60
CA SER A 550 30.56 13.59 -3.22
C SER A 550 30.35 12.47 -2.19
N ASP A 551 29.75 11.38 -2.64
CA ASP A 551 29.28 10.27 -1.78
C ASP A 551 30.39 9.67 -0.88
N GLN A 552 31.63 9.61 -1.35
CA GLN A 552 32.77 9.12 -0.56
C GLN A 552 33.19 10.11 0.52
N VAL A 553 33.14 11.41 0.23
CA VAL A 553 33.52 12.46 1.18
C VAL A 553 32.52 12.50 2.33
N GLN A 554 31.22 12.32 2.05
CA GLN A 554 30.20 12.29 3.10
C GLN A 554 30.36 11.07 4.03
N ILE A 555 30.59 9.87 3.50
CA ILE A 555 30.81 8.65 4.31
C ILE A 555 32.06 8.80 5.19
N GLN A 556 33.14 9.37 4.64
CA GLN A 556 34.39 9.54 5.36
C GLN A 556 34.28 10.60 6.47
N ILE A 557 33.55 11.68 6.21
CA ILE A 557 33.18 12.68 7.23
C ILE A 557 32.34 12.01 8.35
N TYR A 558 31.33 11.21 8.02
CA TYR A 558 30.51 10.52 9.03
C TYR A 558 31.31 9.53 9.89
N SER A 559 32.30 8.82 9.31
CA SER A 559 33.17 7.89 10.05
C SER A 559 34.09 8.63 11.04
N SER A 560 34.75 9.70 10.60
CA SER A 560 35.62 10.53 11.46
C SER A 560 34.84 11.20 12.59
N ILE A 561 33.58 11.56 12.33
CA ILE A 561 32.69 12.14 13.32
C ILE A 561 32.23 11.12 14.39
N LEU A 562 32.02 9.85 14.02
CA LEU A 562 31.67 8.79 14.97
C LEU A 562 32.84 8.52 15.95
N GLU A 563 34.07 8.60 15.46
CA GLU A 563 35.28 8.52 16.28
C GLU A 563 35.39 9.70 17.27
N LEU A 564 35.13 10.94 16.81
CA LEU A 564 35.13 12.13 17.67
C LEU A 564 34.05 12.09 18.76
N ALA A 565 32.85 11.60 18.45
CA ALA A 565 31.77 11.42 19.43
C ALA A 565 32.15 10.43 20.55
N THR A 566 32.92 9.39 20.22
CA THR A 566 33.40 8.38 21.19
C THR A 566 34.39 9.00 22.19
N VAL A 567 35.19 9.97 21.75
CA VAL A 567 36.16 10.69 22.61
C VAL A 567 35.47 11.65 23.58
N LEU A 568 34.36 12.27 23.18
CA LEU A 568 33.64 13.28 23.97
C LEU A 568 32.77 12.68 25.10
N VAL A 569 32.35 11.42 25.01
CA VAL A 569 31.52 10.75 26.03
C VAL A 569 32.33 10.23 27.24
N HIS A 570 33.66 10.13 27.14
CA HIS A 570 34.53 9.68 28.22
C HIS A 570 35.75 10.60 28.44
N PRO A 571 35.61 11.69 29.22
CA PRO A 571 36.71 12.64 29.46
C PRO A 571 37.77 12.14 30.47
N LYS A 572 37.48 11.08 31.23
CA LYS A 572 38.39 10.55 32.25
C LYS A 572 38.85 9.16 31.88
N HIS A 573 39.96 9.06 31.16
CA HIS A 573 40.99 8.01 31.31
C HIS A 573 42.05 8.19 30.21
N SER A 574 42.94 9.17 30.38
CA SER A 574 44.23 9.22 29.67
C SER A 574 45.18 8.16 30.26
N LYS A 575 44.84 6.88 30.07
CA LYS A 575 45.68 5.67 30.19
C LYS A 575 44.75 4.44 30.23
N PHE A 576 44.33 3.96 29.07
CA PHE A 576 43.90 2.57 28.94
C PHE A 576 44.56 2.00 27.69
N GLN A 577 45.56 1.14 27.91
CA GLN A 577 46.00 0.20 26.88
C GLN A 577 44.82 -0.70 26.53
N ILE A 578 44.62 -0.92 25.24
CA ILE A 578 43.62 -1.82 24.68
C ILE A 578 43.89 -3.22 25.24
N SER A 579 43.04 -3.65 26.18
CA SER A 579 42.91 -5.03 26.63
C SER A 579 41.49 -5.46 26.29
N ASN A 580 41.37 -6.56 25.56
CA ASN A 580 40.17 -7.02 24.83
C ASN A 580 38.94 -7.41 25.67
N ASN A 581 38.80 -6.96 26.92
CA ASN A 581 37.63 -7.22 27.75
C ASN A 581 37.23 -5.96 28.54
N ASN A 582 36.21 -5.22 28.09
CA ASN A 582 35.58 -4.11 28.82
C ASN A 582 34.05 -4.02 28.53
N PRO A 583 33.16 -3.75 29.52
CA PRO A 583 31.71 -3.97 29.44
C PRO A 583 30.92 -3.05 28.48
N ALA A 584 31.49 -1.96 27.98
CA ALA A 584 30.82 -1.07 27.02
C ALA A 584 30.65 -1.69 25.61
N ASN A 585 31.49 -2.68 25.26
CA ASN A 585 31.29 -3.49 24.06
C ASN A 585 30.13 -4.49 24.20
N GLN A 586 29.56 -4.61 25.39
CA GLN A 586 28.45 -5.52 25.68
C GLN A 586 27.09 -4.82 25.46
N GLU A 587 26.97 -3.51 25.68
CA GLU A 587 25.75 -2.76 25.33
C GLU A 587 25.58 -2.54 23.82
N MET A 588 26.67 -2.37 23.06
CA MET A 588 26.60 -2.28 21.59
C MET A 588 26.46 -3.65 20.91
N LYS A 589 26.95 -4.73 21.52
CA LYS A 589 26.60 -6.10 21.09
C LYS A 589 25.15 -6.46 21.45
N ASN A 590 24.60 -5.92 22.54
CA ASN A 590 23.19 -6.14 22.91
C ASN A 590 22.20 -5.43 21.97
N LEU A 591 22.64 -4.45 21.16
CA LEU A 591 21.83 -3.91 20.06
C LEU A 591 21.85 -4.77 18.79
N ASP A 592 22.86 -5.64 18.61
CA ASP A 592 22.94 -6.61 17.50
C ASP A 592 22.50 -8.03 17.89
N LEU A 593 22.32 -8.33 19.19
CA LEU A 593 21.88 -9.64 19.72
C LEU A 593 20.41 -9.70 20.17
N GLN A 594 19.58 -8.71 19.83
CA GLN A 594 18.10 -8.87 19.89
C GLN A 594 17.50 -9.46 18.59
N LEU A 595 18.35 -10.06 17.75
CA LEU A 595 17.99 -10.89 16.60
C LEU A 595 18.35 -12.36 16.86
N GLU A 596 17.84 -12.94 17.95
CA GLU A 596 17.73 -14.40 18.09
C GLU A 596 16.30 -14.76 18.52
N LEU A 597 15.60 -15.46 17.63
CA LEU A 597 14.37 -16.19 17.93
C LEU A 597 14.65 -17.19 19.05
N PRO A 598 13.71 -17.44 20.00
CA PRO A 598 13.82 -18.62 20.84
C PRO A 598 13.69 -19.86 19.96
N SER A 599 14.76 -20.67 19.91
CA SER A 599 14.69 -22.06 19.47
C SER A 599 13.78 -22.81 20.45
N LEU A 600 12.56 -23.11 20.03
CA LEU A 600 11.68 -24.05 20.73
C LEU A 600 12.24 -25.46 20.52
N GLU A 601 12.94 -26.00 21.52
CA GLU A 601 13.07 -27.45 21.67
C GLU A 601 11.76 -28.04 22.22
N PRO A 602 11.41 -29.28 21.81
CA PRO A 602 10.10 -29.86 22.07
C PRO A 602 10.07 -30.51 23.45
N THR A 603 9.18 -30.06 24.33
CA THR A 603 8.84 -30.79 25.55
C THR A 603 7.38 -31.22 25.52
N ASP A 604 7.24 -32.54 25.48
CA ASP A 604 6.10 -33.43 25.76
C ASP A 604 4.84 -32.78 26.36
N LEU A 605 3.77 -32.81 25.57
CA LEU A 605 2.40 -32.93 26.08
C LEU A 605 1.70 -34.06 25.32
N ASP A 606 1.27 -35.03 26.12
CA ASP A 606 0.57 -36.27 25.77
C ASP A 606 -0.44 -36.14 24.63
N ALA A 607 -0.15 -36.84 23.54
CA ALA A 607 -1.12 -37.13 22.49
C ALA A 607 -2.01 -38.31 22.93
N GLY A 608 -3.17 -37.98 23.51
CA GLY A 608 -4.29 -38.92 23.57
C GLY A 608 -4.82 -39.19 22.15
N THR A 609 -4.40 -40.31 21.56
CA THR A 609 -4.92 -40.81 20.28
C THR A 609 -6.43 -41.06 20.35
N ARG A 610 -7.21 -40.27 19.63
CA ARG A 610 -8.53 -40.68 19.12
C ARG A 610 -8.65 -40.34 17.64
N SER A 611 -8.79 -41.41 16.86
CA SER A 611 -9.20 -41.48 15.46
C SER A 611 -10.30 -40.48 15.09
N LEU A 612 -10.07 -39.68 14.05
CA LEU A 612 -11.07 -38.88 13.36
C LEU A 612 -11.07 -39.26 11.86
N ASN A 613 -11.58 -40.45 11.56
CA ASN A 613 -12.32 -40.67 10.31
C ASN A 613 -13.74 -40.18 10.56
N ASP A 614 -14.00 -38.92 10.18
CA ASP A 614 -15.31 -38.38 9.79
C ASP A 614 -15.16 -36.85 9.67
N HIS A 615 -14.99 -36.36 8.44
CA HIS A 615 -15.05 -34.92 8.14
C HIS A 615 -16.37 -34.63 7.45
N ASN A 616 -17.34 -34.24 8.28
CA ASN A 616 -18.57 -33.56 7.92
C ASN A 616 -18.25 -32.05 7.76
N PRO A 617 -18.53 -31.40 6.62
CA PRO A 617 -18.24 -29.97 6.41
C PRO A 617 -19.00 -29.01 7.33
N ASN A 618 -20.02 -29.47 8.07
CA ASN A 618 -20.92 -28.61 8.85
C ASN A 618 -20.39 -28.18 10.24
N LYS A 619 -19.06 -28.10 10.43
CA LYS A 619 -18.48 -27.77 11.75
C LYS A 619 -17.51 -26.58 11.79
N TRP A 620 -17.43 -25.84 10.70
CA TRP A 620 -17.03 -24.43 10.79
C TRP A 620 -18.30 -23.63 11.01
N GLY A 621 -18.57 -23.26 12.26
CA GLY A 621 -19.50 -22.17 12.56
C GLY A 621 -18.87 -20.89 12.03
N ILE A 622 -19.03 -20.67 10.72
CA ILE A 622 -18.70 -19.41 10.07
C ILE A 622 -20.00 -18.60 10.14
N GLU A 623 -20.10 -17.73 11.13
CA GLU A 623 -20.87 -16.49 10.95
C GLU A 623 -20.12 -15.70 9.88
N LEU A 624 -20.37 -16.02 8.61
CA LEU A 624 -20.28 -15.01 7.57
C LEU A 624 -21.42 -14.06 7.94
N ALA A 625 -21.06 -12.83 8.33
CA ALA A 625 -22.02 -11.80 8.61
C ALA A 625 -23.05 -11.82 7.47
N GLU A 626 -24.30 -12.05 7.85
CA GLU A 626 -25.45 -11.91 6.98
C GLU A 626 -25.27 -10.57 6.24
N GLU A 627 -25.06 -10.64 4.93
CA GLU A 627 -25.46 -9.54 4.06
C GLU A 627 -26.99 -9.50 4.15
N GLU A 628 -27.49 -8.78 5.16
CA GLU A 628 -28.85 -8.27 5.18
C GLU A 628 -28.99 -7.31 3.97
N ASP A 629 -29.18 -7.91 2.79
CA ASP A 629 -30.27 -7.50 1.92
C ASP A 629 -31.53 -7.60 2.80
N ASP A 630 -31.83 -6.52 3.53
CA ASP A 630 -32.99 -6.37 4.42
C ASP A 630 -34.27 -6.36 3.55
N ILE A 631 -34.60 -7.52 2.99
CA ILE A 631 -35.79 -7.84 2.22
C ILE A 631 -36.68 -8.67 3.15
N HIS A 632 -37.16 -8.08 4.24
CA HIS A 632 -38.34 -8.57 4.95
C HIS A 632 -39.12 -7.42 5.57
N GLY A 633 -40.13 -6.95 4.84
CA GLY A 633 -41.30 -6.28 5.40
C GLY A 633 -42.55 -7.03 4.91
N ASP A 634 -43.31 -7.56 5.86
CA ASP A 634 -44.62 -8.22 5.69
C ASP A 634 -45.64 -7.41 4.86
#